data_AF-A0A7W7K446-F1
#
_entry.id   AF-A0A7W7K446-F1
#
_cell.length_a   1.000
_cell.length_b   1.000
_cell.length_c   1.000
_cell.angle_alpha   90.00
_cell.angle_beta   90.00
_cell.angle_gamma   90.00
#
_symmetry.space_group_name_H-M   'P 1'
#
loop_
_entity.id
_entity.type
_entity.pdbx_description
1 polymer ?
#
loop_
_entity_poly.entity_id
_entity_poly.type
_entity_poly.pdbx_seq_one_letter_code
_entity_poly.pdbx_strand_id
1 'polypeptide(L)'
;MTGRDRAELARAHATLQRGADFLAQGLAREGPPRAIEGRYRARVLGNGLRELDRFLSLLIDALAGARGIAMPAGERATASKLASLRAMTGAPHGDHARLIALARSRDCLFHCEGLVRRGDRRGDISMTVGWPMRDGVALPRVAIGERLSMSGAELDEICGYYRAIAAQLFSETGLPVPLSTPGTPPLPGLACATGAR
;
A
#
# COMPACT_ATOMS: atom_id res chain seq x y z
N MET A 1 5.05 26.72 -3.98
CA MET A 1 4.18 25.68 -4.55
C MET A 1 3.47 26.22 -5.78
N THR A 2 3.76 25.69 -6.97
CA THR A 2 3.08 26.09 -8.20
C THR A 2 1.69 25.43 -8.28
N GLY A 3 0.81 25.94 -9.16
CA GLY A 3 -0.49 25.30 -9.42
C GLY A 3 -0.37 23.86 -9.95
N ARG A 4 0.73 23.54 -10.64
CA ARG A 4 1.04 22.20 -11.14
C ARG A 4 1.35 21.24 -9.98
N ASP A 5 2.21 21.64 -9.05
CA ASP A 5 2.63 20.80 -7.91
C ASP A 5 1.44 20.44 -7.03
N ARG A 6 0.54 21.41 -6.78
CA ARG A 6 -0.68 21.18 -6.02
C ARG A 6 -1.62 20.17 -6.71
N ALA A 7 -1.76 20.27 -8.03
CA ALA A 7 -2.61 19.35 -8.79
C ALA A 7 -2.01 17.94 -8.83
N GLU A 8 -0.68 17.81 -8.90
CA GLU A 8 0.01 16.53 -8.82
C GLU A 8 -0.14 15.85 -7.46
N LEU A 9 0.04 16.60 -6.38
CA LEU A 9 -0.18 16.12 -5.03
C LEU A 9 -1.61 15.59 -4.84
N ALA A 10 -2.62 16.36 -5.27
CA ALA A 10 -4.02 15.96 -5.19
C ALA A 10 -4.31 14.69 -6.00
N ARG A 11 -3.73 14.56 -7.21
CA ARG A 11 -3.86 13.34 -8.03
C ARG A 11 -3.20 12.13 -7.38
N ALA A 12 -1.99 12.29 -6.83
CA ALA A 12 -1.27 11.22 -6.15
C ALA A 12 -2.04 10.73 -4.92
N HIS A 13 -2.54 11.66 -4.09
CA HIS A 13 -3.37 11.35 -2.93
C HIS A 13 -4.63 10.59 -3.33
N ALA A 14 -5.41 11.10 -4.29
CA ALA A 14 -6.64 10.46 -4.74
C ALA A 14 -6.40 9.09 -5.38
N THR A 15 -5.26 8.89 -6.03
CA THR A 15 -4.88 7.58 -6.61
C THR A 15 -4.58 6.55 -5.54
N LEU A 16 -3.85 6.93 -4.49
CA LEU A 16 -3.59 6.05 -3.35
C LEU A 16 -4.91 5.67 -2.66
N GLN A 17 -5.78 6.64 -2.37
CA GLN A 17 -7.09 6.38 -1.74
C GLN A 17 -7.91 5.37 -2.55
N ARG A 18 -8.09 5.62 -3.85
CA ARG A 18 -8.84 4.69 -4.73
C ARG A 18 -8.19 3.31 -4.82
N GLY A 19 -6.86 3.26 -4.87
CA GLY A 19 -6.14 1.98 -4.89
C GLY A 19 -6.34 1.18 -3.60
N ALA A 20 -6.29 1.84 -2.45
CA ALA A 20 -6.54 1.21 -1.15
C ALA A 20 -7.99 0.74 -1.02
N ASP A 21 -8.95 1.54 -1.48
CA ASP A 21 -10.37 1.16 -1.45
C ASP A 21 -10.66 -0.02 -2.38
N PHE A 22 -10.11 -0.01 -3.59
CA PHE A 22 -10.23 -1.11 -4.53
C PHE A 22 -9.66 -2.41 -3.95
N LEU A 23 -8.48 -2.35 -3.33
CA LEU A 23 -7.84 -3.53 -2.77
C LEU A 23 -8.59 -4.08 -1.55
N ALA A 24 -9.08 -3.21 -0.67
CA ALA A 24 -9.89 -3.58 0.49
C ALA A 24 -11.22 -4.24 0.06
N GLN A 25 -11.92 -3.66 -0.92
CA GLN A 25 -13.20 -4.18 -1.41
C GLN A 25 -13.08 -5.44 -2.27
N GLY A 26 -12.05 -5.50 -3.12
CA GLY A 26 -11.85 -6.57 -4.11
C GLY A 26 -11.54 -7.94 -3.49
N LEU A 27 -11.12 -7.96 -2.22
CA LEU A 27 -10.81 -9.19 -1.47
C LEU A 27 -11.78 -9.46 -0.31
N ALA A 28 -12.68 -8.52 -0.02
CA ALA A 28 -13.75 -8.62 0.98
C ALA A 28 -15.12 -9.01 0.39
N ARG A 29 -15.28 -9.09 -0.95
CA ARG A 29 -16.54 -9.59 -1.55
C ARG A 29 -16.79 -11.05 -1.18
N GLU A 30 -17.74 -11.25 -0.28
CA GLU A 30 -18.43 -12.52 -0.09
C GLU A 30 -19.41 -12.73 -1.27
N GLY A 31 -19.21 -13.81 -2.05
CA GLY A 31 -20.03 -14.18 -3.22
C GLY A 31 -19.18 -14.38 -4.50
N PRO A 32 -19.45 -15.38 -5.36
CA PRO A 32 -18.45 -15.90 -6.28
C PRO A 32 -18.20 -14.95 -7.46
N PRO A 33 -16.94 -14.59 -7.71
CA PRO A 33 -16.09 -15.37 -8.60
C PRO A 33 -15.08 -16.18 -7.78
N ARG A 34 -14.73 -17.40 -8.23
CA ARG A 34 -13.83 -18.35 -7.53
C ARG A 34 -12.77 -17.64 -6.71
N ALA A 35 -12.74 -17.90 -5.39
CA ALA A 35 -11.67 -17.42 -4.53
C ALA A 35 -10.34 -17.76 -5.19
N ILE A 36 -9.52 -16.75 -5.45
CA ILE A 36 -8.15 -17.01 -5.88
C ILE A 36 -7.47 -17.63 -4.67
N GLU A 37 -7.14 -18.91 -4.76
CA GLU A 37 -6.57 -19.72 -3.69
C GLU A 37 -5.07 -19.98 -3.89
N GLY A 38 -4.41 -20.43 -2.83
CA GLY A 38 -3.01 -20.87 -2.86
C GLY A 38 -2.04 -19.84 -3.46
N ARG A 39 -1.14 -20.30 -4.32
CA ARG A 39 -0.06 -19.47 -4.90
C ARG A 39 -0.53 -18.23 -5.67
N TYR A 40 -1.70 -18.33 -6.31
CA TYR A 40 -2.25 -17.22 -7.11
C TYR A 40 -2.78 -16.11 -6.19
N ARG A 41 -3.32 -16.48 -5.02
CA ARG A 41 -3.76 -15.52 -4.00
C ARG A 41 -2.58 -14.69 -3.51
N ALA A 42 -1.48 -15.39 -3.17
CA ALA A 42 -0.26 -14.75 -2.69
C ALA A 42 0.28 -13.74 -3.72
N ARG A 43 0.30 -14.11 -5.01
CA ARG A 43 0.78 -13.21 -6.07
C ARG A 43 -0.13 -11.99 -6.26
N VAL A 44 -1.45 -12.15 -6.21
CA VAL A 44 -2.41 -11.04 -6.31
C VAL A 44 -2.26 -10.08 -5.14
N LEU A 45 -2.17 -10.61 -3.91
CA LEU A 45 -1.90 -9.81 -2.71
C LEU A 45 -0.57 -9.07 -2.82
N GLY A 46 0.49 -9.78 -3.22
CA GLY A 46 1.81 -9.20 -3.45
C GLY A 46 1.78 -8.03 -4.44
N ASN A 47 1.09 -8.18 -5.58
CA ASN A 47 0.92 -7.10 -6.55
C ASN A 47 0.12 -5.92 -5.98
N GLY A 48 -1.02 -6.17 -5.33
CA GLY A 48 -1.81 -5.11 -4.71
C GLY A 48 -0.98 -4.26 -3.75
N LEU A 49 -0.17 -4.90 -2.91
CA LEU A 49 0.71 -4.20 -1.96
C LEU A 49 1.88 -3.47 -2.64
N ARG A 50 2.43 -3.99 -3.76
CA ARG A 50 3.43 -3.26 -4.58
C ARG A 50 2.85 -1.99 -5.16
N GLU A 51 1.59 -2.03 -5.54
CA GLU A 51 0.95 -0.92 -6.19
C GLU A 51 0.61 0.17 -5.17
N LEU A 52 0.13 -0.21 -3.97
CA LEU A 52 -0.03 0.73 -2.86
C LEU A 52 1.29 1.39 -2.46
N ASP A 53 2.37 0.62 -2.34
CA ASP A 53 3.68 1.16 -2.01
C ASP A 53 4.19 2.13 -3.09
N ARG A 54 3.95 1.82 -4.37
CA ARG A 54 4.27 2.72 -5.48
C ARG A 54 3.44 4.01 -5.42
N PHE A 55 2.15 3.92 -5.15
CA PHE A 55 1.29 5.11 -5.02
C PHE A 55 1.74 5.99 -3.85
N LEU A 56 2.12 5.40 -2.72
CA LEU A 56 2.69 6.14 -1.59
C LEU A 56 4.02 6.80 -1.95
N SER A 57 4.89 6.09 -2.66
CA SER A 57 6.17 6.65 -3.16
C SER A 57 5.94 7.89 -4.03
N LEU A 58 4.97 7.85 -4.94
CA LEU A 58 4.60 8.99 -5.80
C LEU A 58 4.01 10.15 -5.00
N LEU A 59 3.21 9.86 -3.96
CA LEU A 59 2.67 10.89 -3.07
C LEU A 59 3.77 11.61 -2.30
N ILE A 60 4.76 10.86 -1.80
CA ILE A 60 5.93 11.43 -1.11
C ILE A 60 6.73 12.33 -2.06
N ASP A 61 6.99 11.88 -3.28
CA ASP A 61 7.71 12.68 -4.29
C ASP A 61 6.95 13.97 -4.64
N ALA A 62 5.63 13.89 -4.84
CA ALA A 62 4.78 15.04 -5.12
C ALA A 62 4.78 16.06 -3.96
N LEU A 63 4.75 15.58 -2.71
CA LEU A 63 4.83 16.44 -1.53
C LEU A 63 6.19 17.11 -1.39
N ALA A 64 7.28 16.37 -1.63
CA ALA A 64 8.62 16.92 -1.64
C ALA A 64 8.76 18.02 -2.70
N GLY A 65 8.28 17.77 -3.92
CA GLY A 65 8.24 18.75 -5.00
C GLY A 65 7.43 20.00 -4.64
N ALA A 66 6.22 19.83 -4.07
CA ALA A 66 5.38 20.94 -3.63
C ALA A 66 6.04 21.83 -2.55
N ARG A 67 6.91 21.23 -1.72
CA ARG A 67 7.70 21.91 -0.69
C ARG A 67 9.08 22.41 -1.17
N GLY A 68 9.46 22.15 -2.43
CA GLY A 68 10.79 22.48 -2.94
C GLY A 68 11.92 21.67 -2.29
N ILE A 69 11.61 20.49 -1.75
CA ILE A 69 12.57 19.59 -1.10
C ILE A 69 13.19 18.67 -2.15
N ALA A 70 14.51 18.69 -2.27
CA ALA A 70 15.25 17.78 -3.12
C ALA A 70 15.43 16.42 -2.40
N MET A 71 14.72 15.39 -2.88
CA MET A 71 14.87 14.03 -2.36
C MET A 71 16.22 13.41 -2.79
N PRO A 72 16.85 12.56 -1.96
CA PRO A 72 18.06 11.84 -2.34
C PRO A 72 17.88 11.03 -3.63
N ALA A 73 18.83 11.17 -4.56
CA ALA A 73 18.80 10.45 -5.83
C ALA A 73 18.95 8.93 -5.62
N GLY A 74 18.14 8.14 -6.33
CA GLY A 74 18.24 6.68 -6.34
C GLY A 74 17.53 5.96 -5.19
N GLU A 75 16.93 6.68 -4.24
CA GLU A 75 16.15 6.09 -3.17
C GLU A 75 14.81 5.55 -3.71
N ARG A 76 14.74 4.25 -3.97
CA ARG A 76 13.54 3.59 -4.52
C ARG A 76 12.59 3.05 -3.46
N ALA A 77 13.09 2.84 -2.24
CA ALA A 77 12.32 2.25 -1.16
C ALA A 77 11.44 3.31 -0.49
N THR A 78 10.13 3.10 -0.53
CA THR A 78 9.11 4.01 0.03
C THR A 78 9.32 4.32 1.51
N ALA A 79 9.71 3.31 2.30
CA ALA A 79 10.02 3.47 3.72
C ALA A 79 11.17 4.47 3.97
N SER A 80 12.20 4.42 3.13
CA SER A 80 13.38 5.28 3.24
C SER A 80 13.09 6.67 2.68
N LYS A 81 12.34 6.79 1.58
CA LYS A 81 11.84 8.08 1.09
C LYS A 81 11.03 8.83 2.14
N LEU A 82 10.09 8.14 2.80
CA LEU A 82 9.29 8.75 3.86
C LEU A 82 10.19 9.19 5.02
N ALA A 83 11.16 8.36 5.42
CA ALA A 83 12.15 8.71 6.45
C ALA A 83 12.92 9.98 6.11
N SER A 84 13.45 10.06 4.89
CA SER A 84 14.18 11.21 4.38
C SER A 84 13.30 12.48 4.40
N LEU A 85 12.06 12.40 3.93
CA LEU A 85 11.12 13.52 3.97
C LEU A 85 10.82 13.96 5.40
N ARG A 86 10.56 13.01 6.31
CA ARG A 86 10.28 13.28 7.73
C ARG A 86 11.46 13.96 8.42
N ALA A 87 12.67 13.45 8.20
CA ALA A 87 13.89 14.03 8.74
C ALA A 87 14.10 15.47 8.25
N MET A 88 13.89 15.74 6.96
CA MET A 88 14.02 17.10 6.40
C MET A 88 12.96 18.09 6.87
N THR A 89 11.79 17.59 7.30
CA THR A 89 10.67 18.43 7.77
C THR A 89 10.55 18.50 9.28
N GLY A 90 11.42 17.79 10.03
CA GLY A 90 11.34 17.68 11.48
C GLY A 90 10.09 16.94 11.99
N ALA A 91 9.40 16.21 11.12
CA ALA A 91 8.17 15.49 11.45
C ALA A 91 8.46 14.13 12.11
N PRO A 92 7.58 13.62 12.99
CA PRO A 92 7.75 12.31 13.62
C PRO A 92 7.87 11.16 12.61
N HIS A 93 8.65 10.14 12.96
CA HIS A 93 8.98 9.02 12.09
C HIS A 93 8.60 7.66 12.70
N GLY A 94 7.29 7.40 12.79
CA GLY A 94 6.75 6.15 13.36
C GLY A 94 6.58 5.00 12.35
N ASP A 95 6.47 5.30 11.07
CA ASP A 95 6.00 4.34 10.04
C ASP A 95 7.10 3.44 9.47
N HIS A 96 8.37 3.76 9.73
CA HIS A 96 9.51 3.15 9.04
C HIS A 96 9.59 1.64 9.20
N ALA A 97 9.53 1.16 10.44
CA ALA A 97 9.68 -0.25 10.75
C ALA A 97 8.54 -1.07 10.11
N ARG A 98 7.31 -0.55 10.17
CA ARG A 98 6.14 -1.18 9.56
C ARG A 98 6.21 -1.17 8.04
N LEU A 99 6.64 -0.08 7.40
CA LEU A 99 6.83 -0.03 5.95
C LEU A 99 7.94 -0.97 5.46
N ILE A 100 9.03 -1.13 6.22
CA ILE A 100 10.06 -2.14 5.92
C ILE A 100 9.48 -3.55 6.01
N ALA A 101 8.74 -3.85 7.08
CA ALA A 101 8.11 -5.16 7.25
C ALA A 101 7.07 -5.44 6.15
N LEU A 102 6.28 -4.44 5.74
CA LEU A 102 5.35 -4.53 4.62
C LEU A 102 6.06 -4.80 3.29
N ALA A 103 7.17 -4.09 3.00
CA ALA A 103 7.96 -4.31 1.80
C ALA A 103 8.48 -5.75 1.72
N ARG A 104 9.00 -6.30 2.83
CA ARG A 104 9.42 -7.70 2.91
C ARG A 104 8.28 -8.68 2.71
N SER A 105 7.16 -8.44 3.40
CA SER A 105 5.97 -9.31 3.34
C SER A 105 5.41 -9.38 1.92
N ARG A 106 5.28 -8.23 1.26
CA ARG A 106 4.92 -8.09 -0.14
C ARG A 106 5.85 -8.83 -1.09
N ASP A 107 7.16 -8.67 -0.91
CA ASP A 107 8.14 -9.33 -1.78
C ASP A 107 8.14 -10.85 -1.58
N CYS A 108 7.89 -11.33 -0.35
CA CYS A 108 7.63 -12.74 -0.06
C CYS A 108 6.36 -13.25 -0.76
N LEU A 109 5.25 -12.53 -0.66
CA LEU A 109 3.99 -12.85 -1.33
C LEU A 109 4.16 -12.91 -2.86
N PHE A 110 4.87 -11.95 -3.44
CA PHE A 110 5.04 -11.82 -4.88
C PHE A 110 6.06 -12.82 -5.47
N HIS A 111 7.28 -12.86 -4.92
CA HIS A 111 8.38 -13.65 -5.48
C HIS A 111 8.45 -15.08 -4.94
N CYS A 112 8.01 -15.30 -3.71
CA CYS A 112 8.11 -16.60 -3.03
C CYS A 112 6.74 -17.28 -2.85
N GLU A 113 5.68 -16.74 -3.47
CA GLU A 113 4.32 -17.26 -3.38
C GLU A 113 3.84 -17.40 -1.92
N GLY A 114 4.29 -16.48 -1.07
CA GLY A 114 4.00 -16.45 0.37
C GLY A 114 4.83 -17.39 1.23
N LEU A 115 5.75 -18.19 0.67
CA LEU A 115 6.67 -19.01 1.48
C LEU A 115 7.81 -18.15 2.03
N VAL A 116 7.98 -18.12 3.35
CA VAL A 116 9.08 -17.38 3.99
C VAL A 116 10.39 -18.12 3.78
N ARG A 117 11.27 -17.55 2.97
CA ARG A 117 12.58 -18.14 2.62
C ARG A 117 13.77 -17.46 3.29
N ARG A 118 13.57 -16.30 3.91
CA ARG A 118 14.62 -15.48 4.53
C ARG A 118 14.04 -14.73 5.73
N GLY A 119 14.83 -14.60 6.79
CA GLY A 119 14.51 -13.73 7.92
C GLY A 119 14.80 -12.25 7.63
N ASP A 120 14.60 -11.40 8.64
CA ASP A 120 14.80 -9.95 8.51
C ASP A 120 16.24 -9.56 8.13
N ARG A 121 17.23 -10.29 8.67
CA ARG A 121 18.65 -10.16 8.38
C ARG A 121 19.27 -11.51 8.00
N ARG A 122 20.51 -11.46 7.50
CA ARG A 122 21.30 -12.67 7.23
C ARG A 122 21.52 -13.43 8.53
N GLY A 123 21.07 -14.69 8.56
CA GLY A 123 21.18 -15.56 9.74
C GLY A 123 19.92 -15.58 10.63
N ASP A 124 18.97 -14.67 10.41
CA ASP A 124 17.72 -14.70 11.16
C ASP A 124 16.84 -15.88 10.73
N ILE A 125 16.18 -16.53 11.70
CA ILE A 125 15.28 -17.68 11.49
C ILE A 125 13.82 -17.29 11.27
N SER A 126 13.51 -16.00 11.31
CA SER A 126 12.15 -15.47 11.18
C SER A 126 12.12 -14.10 10.51
N MET A 127 11.01 -13.80 9.85
CA MET A 127 10.73 -12.55 9.17
C MET A 127 9.62 -11.79 9.91
N THR A 128 9.80 -10.49 10.11
CA THR A 128 8.76 -9.61 10.66
C THR A 128 7.74 -9.28 9.58
N VAL A 129 6.45 -9.42 9.88
CA VAL A 129 5.35 -9.09 8.95
C VAL A 129 4.79 -7.69 9.20
N GLY A 130 4.27 -7.07 8.14
CA GLY A 130 3.88 -5.66 8.12
C GLY A 130 2.47 -5.33 8.66
N TRP A 131 1.73 -6.33 9.11
CA TRP A 131 0.40 -6.21 9.70
C TRP A 131 0.41 -6.80 11.10
N PRO A 132 -0.34 -6.24 12.06
CA PRO A 132 -0.43 -6.80 13.39
C PRO A 132 -1.19 -8.13 13.34
N MET A 133 -0.72 -9.11 14.11
CA MET A 133 -1.59 -10.16 14.61
C MET A 133 -2.38 -9.54 15.76
N ARG A 134 -3.64 -9.95 15.89
CA ARG A 134 -4.51 -9.67 17.03
C ARG A 134 -3.65 -9.73 18.31
N ASP A 135 -3.70 -8.68 19.15
CA ASP A 135 -3.04 -8.56 20.48
C ASP A 135 -1.77 -7.66 20.58
N GLY A 136 -1.64 -6.68 19.68
CA GLY A 136 -0.41 -5.89 19.46
C GLY A 136 0.35 -5.25 20.66
N VAL A 137 1.68 -5.24 20.49
CA VAL A 137 2.64 -4.13 20.79
C VAL A 137 3.81 -4.21 19.78
N ALA A 138 4.20 -5.43 19.37
CA ALA A 138 5.21 -5.68 18.36
C ALA A 138 4.61 -6.27 17.08
N LEU A 139 5.27 -6.00 15.94
CA LEU A 139 4.93 -6.66 14.68
C LEU A 139 5.19 -8.17 14.79
N PRO A 140 4.30 -9.02 14.27
CA PRO A 140 4.46 -10.47 14.35
C PRO A 140 5.67 -10.96 13.57
N ARG A 141 6.15 -12.14 13.93
CA ARG A 141 7.24 -12.82 13.23
C ARG A 141 6.76 -14.18 12.72
N VAL A 142 7.15 -14.50 11.49
CA VAL A 142 6.84 -15.78 10.82
C VAL A 142 8.14 -16.53 10.58
N ALA A 143 8.18 -17.82 10.92
CA ALA A 143 9.40 -18.60 10.81
C ALA A 143 9.74 -18.91 9.33
N ILE A 144 11.03 -19.13 9.04
CA ILE A 144 11.43 -19.65 7.73
C ILE A 144 10.80 -21.03 7.51
N GLY A 145 10.26 -21.25 6.31
CA GLY A 145 9.53 -22.47 5.94
C GLY A 145 8.03 -22.37 6.11
N GLU A 146 7.53 -21.37 6.86
CA GLU A 146 6.10 -21.12 7.00
C GLU A 146 5.54 -20.31 5.83
N ARG A 147 4.21 -20.37 5.66
CA ARG A 147 3.49 -19.60 4.65
C ARG A 147 2.79 -18.41 5.28
N LEU A 148 2.97 -17.24 4.67
CA LEU A 148 2.16 -16.07 4.94
C LEU A 148 0.71 -16.36 4.56
N SER A 149 -0.18 -16.22 5.54
CA SER A 149 -1.61 -16.15 5.33
C SER A 149 -2.07 -14.74 5.69
N MET A 150 -2.98 -14.20 4.88
CA MET A 150 -3.57 -12.88 5.07
C MET A 150 -5.07 -12.99 4.89
N SER A 151 -5.78 -12.69 5.96
CA SER A 151 -7.23 -12.54 6.03
C SER A 151 -7.67 -11.24 5.34
N GLY A 152 -8.96 -11.16 5.01
CA GLY A 152 -9.54 -9.91 4.50
C GLY A 152 -9.45 -8.75 5.49
N ALA A 153 -9.57 -9.05 6.79
CA ALA A 153 -9.46 -8.05 7.86
C ALA A 153 -8.05 -7.44 7.95
N GLU A 154 -7.01 -8.27 7.90
CA GLU A 154 -5.61 -7.78 7.89
C GLU A 154 -5.34 -6.94 6.64
N LEU A 155 -5.90 -7.31 5.49
CA LEU A 155 -5.76 -6.52 4.28
C LEU A 155 -6.46 -5.16 4.38
N ASP A 156 -7.69 -5.11 4.89
CA ASP A 156 -8.41 -3.86 5.08
C ASP A 156 -7.66 -2.95 6.06
N GLU A 157 -7.07 -3.51 7.13
CA GLU A 157 -6.24 -2.75 8.05
C GLU A 157 -4.98 -2.18 7.37
N ILE A 158 -4.29 -2.97 6.54
CA ILE A 158 -3.15 -2.48 5.75
C ILE A 158 -3.60 -1.35 4.81
N CYS A 159 -4.75 -1.49 4.14
CA CYS A 159 -5.30 -0.45 3.28
C CYS A 159 -5.60 0.83 4.10
N GLY A 160 -6.20 0.68 5.28
CA GLY A 160 -6.43 1.75 6.24
C GLY A 160 -5.14 2.44 6.67
N TYR A 161 -4.08 1.67 6.93
CA TYR A 161 -2.76 2.21 7.26
C TYR A 161 -2.17 3.07 6.14
N TYR A 162 -2.21 2.61 4.88
CA TYR A 162 -1.78 3.42 3.74
C TYR A 162 -2.62 4.71 3.58
N ARG A 163 -3.94 4.62 3.75
CA ARG A 163 -4.84 5.79 3.72
C ARG A 163 -4.52 6.79 4.83
N ALA A 164 -4.19 6.30 6.03
CA ALA A 164 -3.85 7.15 7.17
C ALA A 164 -2.54 7.93 6.92
N ILE A 165 -1.49 7.26 6.42
CA ILE A 165 -0.25 7.94 6.02
C ILE A 165 -0.55 8.99 4.94
N ALA A 166 -1.36 8.65 3.93
CA ALA A 166 -1.69 9.55 2.85
C ALA A 166 -2.45 10.80 3.34
N ALA A 167 -3.43 10.62 4.23
CA ALA A 167 -4.18 11.71 4.84
C ALA A 167 -3.28 12.60 5.70
N GLN A 168 -2.37 12.01 6.48
CA GLN A 168 -1.39 12.75 7.26
C GLN A 168 -0.50 13.61 6.35
N LEU A 169 0.15 13.01 5.35
CA LEU A 169 1.00 13.71 4.39
C LEU A 169 0.25 14.86 3.69
N PHE A 170 -1.01 14.63 3.32
CA PHE A 170 -1.83 15.65 2.68
C PHE A 170 -2.18 16.79 3.64
N SER A 171 -2.56 16.49 4.88
CA SER A 171 -2.93 17.49 5.89
C SER A 171 -1.80 18.46 6.22
N GLU A 172 -0.55 18.01 6.17
CA GLU A 172 0.62 18.84 6.45
C GLU A 172 0.90 19.89 5.37
N THR A 173 0.12 19.91 4.29
CA THR A 173 0.17 20.99 3.31
C THR A 173 -0.68 22.19 3.69
N GLY A 174 -1.51 22.08 4.74
CA GLY A 174 -2.50 23.09 5.10
C GLY A 174 -3.63 23.24 4.07
N LEU A 175 -3.69 22.36 3.06
CA LEU A 175 -4.74 22.34 2.05
C LEU A 175 -5.93 21.51 2.56
N PRO A 176 -7.17 21.91 2.24
CA PRO A 176 -8.33 21.07 2.52
C PRO A 176 -8.19 19.76 1.77
N VAL A 177 -8.34 18.63 2.48
CA VAL A 177 -8.39 17.29 1.88
C VAL A 177 -9.50 17.33 0.81
N PRO A 178 -9.20 17.05 -0.47
CA PRO A 178 -10.25 16.98 -1.47
C PRO A 178 -11.21 15.89 -1.03
N LEU A 179 -12.46 16.27 -0.74
CA LEU A 179 -13.53 15.32 -0.49
C LEU A 179 -13.57 14.38 -1.70
N SER A 180 -13.34 13.09 -1.45
CA SER A 180 -13.61 12.07 -2.45
C SER A 180 -15.09 12.16 -2.78
N THR A 181 -15.45 12.81 -3.88
CA THR A 181 -16.76 12.58 -4.47
C THR A 181 -16.81 11.10 -4.82
N PRO A 182 -17.79 10.32 -4.32
CA PRO A 182 -17.96 8.96 -4.77
C PRO A 182 -18.15 9.03 -6.29
N GLY A 183 -17.14 8.57 -7.03
CA GLY A 183 -17.20 8.53 -8.47
C GLY A 183 -18.41 7.70 -8.86
N THR A 184 -19.30 8.30 -9.65
CA THR A 184 -20.39 7.58 -10.31
C THR A 184 -19.82 6.31 -10.92
N PRO A 185 -20.32 5.12 -10.56
CA PRO A 185 -19.83 3.89 -11.16
C PRO A 185 -20.00 3.98 -12.68
N PRO A 186 -19.05 3.43 -13.47
CA PRO A 186 -19.23 3.35 -14.90
C PRO A 186 -20.53 2.59 -15.19
N LEU A 187 -21.38 3.18 -16.05
CA LEU A 187 -22.59 2.53 -16.54
C LEU A 187 -22.23 1.14 -17.09
N PRO A 188 -23.00 0.08 -16.77
CA PRO A 188 -22.82 -1.22 -17.39
C PRO A 188 -23.13 -1.10 -18.89
N GLY A 189 -22.08 -0.92 -19.68
CA GLY A 189 -22.14 -0.86 -21.14
C GLY A 189 -22.26 -2.25 -21.73
N LEU A 190 -23.42 -2.47 -22.36
CA LEU A 190 -23.71 -3.45 -23.42
C LEU A 190 -23.73 -4.93 -23.04
N ALA A 191 -24.96 -5.38 -22.78
CA ALA A 191 -25.40 -6.75 -23.04
C ALA A 191 -24.96 -7.19 -24.45
N CYS A 192 -24.22 -8.30 -24.52
CA CYS A 192 -24.07 -9.05 -25.76
C CYS A 192 -25.46 -9.54 -26.19
N ALA A 193 -26.02 -8.87 -27.19
CA ALA A 193 -27.20 -9.34 -27.90
C ALA A 193 -26.87 -10.68 -28.57
N THR A 194 -27.77 -11.62 -28.34
CA THR A 194 -27.97 -12.88 -29.05
C THR A 194 -27.88 -12.72 -30.56
N GLY A 195 -26.99 -13.48 -31.19
CA GLY A 195 -26.97 -13.71 -32.63
C GLY A 195 -27.21 -15.19 -32.91
N ALA A 196 -28.49 -15.56 -33.06
CA ALA A 196 -28.87 -16.78 -33.73
C ALA A 196 -28.75 -16.56 -35.24
N ARG A 197 -28.08 -17.48 -35.95
CA ARG A 197 -28.43 -17.99 -37.29
C ARG A 197 -27.78 -19.36 -37.45
#